data_AF-A0A9P6XTF6-F1
#
_entry.id   AF-A0A9P6XTF6-F1
#
_cell.length_a   1.000
_cell.length_b   1.000
_cell.length_c   1.000
_cell.angle_alpha   90.00
_cell.angle_beta   90.00
_cell.angle_gamma   90.00
#
_symmetry.space_group_name_H-M   'P 1'
#
loop_
_entity.id
_entity.type
_entity.pdbx_description
1 polymer ?
#
loop_
_entity_poly.entity_id
_entity_poly.type
_entity_poly.pdbx_seq_one_letter_code
_entity_poly.pdbx_strand_id
1 'polypeptide(L)'
;MPASPCNATPPAVMTSVELPRPADRQRGFTLIEVLIALAIVSIALAAVMRSVAVATDDQSRLRDRRLALMCAQDRWQELRLAGQVPQEARQRCLQGRSRFLVLQHLGTGADGQPQLELSVVAEQSPRQSLARMQLPWTATP
;
A
#
# COMPACT_ATOMS: atom_id res chain seq x y z
N MET A 1 14.36 -2.99 -107.10
CA MET A 1 14.46 -1.55 -106.72
C MET A 1 13.34 -0.83 -107.46
N PRO A 2 12.53 0.10 -106.87
CA PRO A 2 12.78 0.97 -105.72
C PRO A 2 11.59 1.16 -104.71
N ALA A 3 11.84 2.05 -103.73
CA ALA A 3 10.94 2.94 -102.96
C ALA A 3 10.22 2.46 -101.67
N SER A 4 10.58 3.14 -100.57
CA SER A 4 9.95 3.22 -99.24
C SER A 4 8.56 3.90 -99.27
N PRO A 5 7.73 3.82 -98.19
CA PRO A 5 7.78 4.86 -97.15
C PRO A 5 7.46 4.41 -95.69
N CYS A 6 7.68 5.35 -94.77
CA CYS A 6 7.31 5.38 -93.35
C CYS A 6 5.86 4.94 -93.07
N ASN A 7 5.64 4.18 -91.98
CA ASN A 7 4.48 4.46 -91.13
C ASN A 7 4.72 4.06 -89.66
N ALA A 8 4.35 4.97 -88.77
CA ALA A 8 4.23 4.74 -87.34
C ALA A 8 2.94 3.95 -87.04
N THR A 9 2.88 3.25 -85.90
CA THR A 9 1.90 3.44 -84.79
C THR A 9 2.05 2.26 -83.79
N PRO A 10 2.08 2.50 -82.47
CA PRO A 10 2.16 1.49 -81.39
C PRO A 10 0.73 0.95 -81.05
N PRO A 11 0.44 0.18 -79.96
CA PRO A 11 1.26 -0.20 -78.81
C PRO A 11 1.15 -1.68 -78.38
N ALA A 12 2.12 -2.16 -77.60
CA ALA A 12 1.97 -3.41 -76.83
C ALA A 12 2.36 -3.18 -75.37
N VAL A 13 1.40 -2.59 -74.64
CA VAL A 13 0.98 -2.92 -73.28
C VAL A 13 2.10 -3.31 -72.29
N MET A 14 2.47 -2.36 -71.43
CA MET A 14 2.98 -2.67 -70.09
C MET A 14 1.89 -3.43 -69.33
N THR A 15 2.09 -4.73 -69.15
CA THR A 15 1.26 -5.53 -68.25
C THR A 15 1.56 -5.11 -66.81
N SER A 16 0.78 -4.16 -66.29
CA SER A 16 0.68 -3.95 -64.85
C SER A 16 0.23 -5.26 -64.22
N VAL A 17 1.16 -5.93 -63.52
CA VAL A 17 0.80 -7.01 -62.60
C VAL A 17 0.10 -6.35 -61.42
N GLU A 18 -1.23 -6.31 -61.47
CA GLU A 18 -2.05 -5.91 -60.35
C GLU A 18 -1.93 -7.00 -59.27
N LEU A 19 -0.98 -6.84 -58.35
CA LEU A 19 -0.90 -7.68 -57.17
C LEU A 19 -2.22 -7.55 -56.40
N PRO A 20 -2.87 -8.66 -56.01
CA PRO A 20 -4.11 -8.58 -55.24
C PRO A 20 -3.84 -7.80 -53.96
N ARG A 21 -4.50 -6.63 -53.80
CA ARG A 21 -4.56 -5.98 -52.48
C ARG A 21 -5.17 -7.02 -51.54
N PRO A 22 -4.50 -7.37 -50.42
CA PRO A 22 -5.17 -8.18 -49.41
C PRO A 22 -6.46 -7.45 -49.07
N ALA A 23 -7.59 -8.08 -49.37
CA ALA A 23 -8.88 -7.56 -49.00
C ALA A 23 -8.82 -7.32 -47.49
N ASP A 24 -8.95 -6.06 -47.09
CA ASP A 24 -9.00 -5.68 -45.69
C ASP A 24 -10.25 -6.33 -45.11
N ARG A 25 -10.06 -7.53 -44.56
CA ARG A 25 -11.08 -8.28 -43.85
C ARG A 25 -11.35 -7.46 -42.61
N GLN A 26 -12.32 -6.55 -42.72
CA GLN A 26 -12.91 -5.89 -41.57
C GLN A 26 -13.33 -6.98 -40.59
N ARG A 27 -12.51 -7.17 -39.56
CA ARG A 27 -12.75 -8.10 -38.47
C ARG A 27 -13.92 -7.50 -37.69
N GLY A 28 -15.13 -8.01 -37.96
CA GLY A 28 -16.29 -7.71 -37.14
C GLY A 28 -16.01 -8.15 -35.69
N PHE A 29 -16.48 -7.36 -34.73
CA PHE A 29 -16.41 -7.64 -33.30
C PHE A 29 -16.87 -9.07 -33.02
N THR A 30 -15.94 -9.91 -32.58
CA THR A 30 -16.30 -11.26 -32.16
C THR A 30 -16.77 -11.21 -30.70
N LEU A 31 -17.80 -12.00 -30.35
CA LEU A 31 -18.24 -12.17 -28.96
C LEU A 31 -17.05 -12.54 -28.05
N ILE A 32 -16.13 -13.38 -28.56
CA ILE A 32 -14.95 -13.83 -27.83
C ILE A 32 -13.98 -12.69 -27.48
N GLU A 33 -13.85 -11.66 -28.31
CA GLU A 33 -12.97 -10.52 -28.03
C GLU A 33 -13.48 -9.68 -26.85
N VAL A 34 -14.78 -9.40 -26.82
CA VAL A 34 -15.40 -8.70 -25.69
C VAL A 34 -15.33 -9.55 -24.42
N LEU A 35 -15.53 -10.87 -24.53
CA LEU A 35 -15.39 -11.78 -23.39
C LEU A 35 -13.96 -11.82 -22.86
N ILE A 36 -12.95 -11.85 -23.73
CA ILE A 36 -11.54 -11.79 -23.33
C ILE A 36 -11.24 -10.44 -22.67
N ALA A 37 -11.70 -9.33 -23.25
CA ALA A 37 -11.49 -7.99 -22.68
C ALA A 37 -12.11 -7.89 -21.27
N LEU A 38 -13.36 -8.33 -21.11
CA LEU A 38 -14.02 -8.38 -19.81
C LEU A 38 -13.32 -9.31 -18.83
N ALA A 39 -12.83 -10.48 -19.28
CA ALA A 39 -12.07 -11.39 -18.43
C ALA A 39 -10.80 -10.70 -17.90
N ILE A 40 -10.01 -10.07 -18.77
CA ILE A 40 -8.79 -9.33 -18.38
C ILE A 40 -9.14 -8.20 -17.41
N VAL A 41 -10.16 -7.39 -17.72
CA VAL A 41 -10.61 -6.28 -16.86
C VAL A 41 -11.06 -6.80 -15.50
N SER A 42 -11.79 -7.91 -15.44
CA SER A 42 -12.24 -8.51 -14.17
C SER A 42 -11.07 -8.95 -13.30
N ILE A 43 -10.05 -9.57 -13.90
CA ILE A 43 -8.82 -10.00 -13.20
C ILE A 43 -8.06 -8.77 -12.69
N ALA A 44 -7.92 -7.73 -13.52
CA ALA A 44 -7.27 -6.48 -13.13
C ALA A 44 -8.01 -5.81 -11.96
N LEU A 45 -9.34 -5.70 -12.01
CA LEU A 45 -10.16 -5.17 -10.92
C LEU A 45 -10.01 -6.00 -9.65
N ALA A 46 -10.00 -7.33 -9.74
CA ALA A 46 -9.79 -8.21 -8.59
C ALA A 46 -8.44 -7.94 -7.91
N ALA A 47 -7.37 -7.75 -8.70
CA ALA A 47 -6.06 -7.39 -8.18
C ALA A 47 -6.05 -6.01 -7.50
N VAL A 48 -6.69 -5.00 -8.11
CA VAL A 48 -6.81 -3.66 -7.53
C VAL A 48 -7.61 -3.68 -6.22
N MET A 49 -8.75 -4.37 -6.18
CA MET A 49 -9.54 -4.51 -4.96
C MET A 49 -8.74 -5.17 -3.83
N ARG A 50 -7.92 -6.19 -4.16
CA ARG A 50 -7.02 -6.80 -3.18
C ARG A 50 -5.99 -5.80 -2.66
N SER A 51 -5.38 -5.00 -3.53
CA SER A 51 -4.43 -3.95 -3.14
C SER A 51 -5.08 -2.92 -2.21
N VAL A 52 -6.28 -2.44 -2.52
CA VAL A 52 -7.04 -1.51 -1.68
C VAL A 52 -7.37 -2.12 -0.31
N ALA A 53 -7.77 -3.40 -0.28
CA ALA A 53 -8.05 -4.09 0.97
C ALA A 53 -6.80 -4.17 1.87
N VAL A 54 -5.64 -4.48 1.31
CA VAL A 54 -4.35 -4.48 2.04
C VAL A 54 -4.02 -3.09 2.56
N ALA A 55 -4.10 -2.07 1.72
CA ALA A 55 -3.84 -0.68 2.13
C ALA A 55 -4.77 -0.20 3.25
N THR A 56 -6.04 -0.65 3.23
CA THR A 56 -7.02 -0.33 4.28
C THR A 56 -6.66 -0.99 5.62
N ASP A 57 -6.24 -2.26 5.60
CA ASP A 57 -5.79 -2.97 6.82
C ASP A 57 -4.55 -2.30 7.43
N ASP A 58 -3.59 -1.90 6.58
CA ASP A 58 -2.39 -1.18 7.01
C ASP A 58 -2.75 0.15 7.67
N GLN A 59 -3.71 0.89 7.11
CA GLN A 59 -4.19 2.12 7.72
C GLN A 59 -4.81 1.87 9.11
N SER A 60 -5.57 0.80 9.33
CA SER A 60 -6.08 0.48 10.67
C SER A 60 -4.96 0.18 11.66
N ARG A 61 -3.96 -0.63 11.27
CA ARG A 61 -2.82 -0.96 12.13
C ARG A 61 -2.01 0.27 12.51
N LEU A 62 -1.79 1.19 11.57
CA LEU A 62 -1.12 2.45 11.83
C LEU A 62 -1.93 3.37 12.75
N ARG A 63 -3.26 3.40 12.60
CA ARG A 63 -4.14 4.14 13.51
C ARG A 63 -4.02 3.61 14.94
N ASP A 64 -4.11 2.30 15.12
CA ASP A 64 -4.00 1.68 16.45
C ASP A 64 -2.65 1.95 17.11
N ARG A 65 -1.56 1.91 16.33
CA ARG A 65 -0.22 2.27 16.82
C ARG A 65 -0.11 3.73 17.23
N ARG A 66 -0.73 4.66 16.50
CA ARG A 66 -0.80 6.07 16.88
C ARG A 66 -1.60 6.28 18.17
N LEU A 67 -2.76 5.63 18.29
CA LEU A 67 -3.57 5.69 19.51
C LEU A 67 -2.82 5.12 20.72
N ALA A 68 -2.11 4.00 20.55
CA ALA A 68 -1.28 3.40 21.59
C ALA A 68 -0.12 4.33 22.01
N LEU A 69 0.51 5.03 21.06
CA LEU A 69 1.53 6.03 21.37
C LEU A 69 0.98 7.22 22.17
N MET A 70 -0.23 7.70 21.85
CA MET A 70 -0.87 8.74 22.65
C MET A 70 -1.08 8.28 24.09
N CYS A 71 -1.59 7.06 24.31
CA CYS A 71 -1.70 6.49 25.66
C CYS A 71 -0.35 6.42 26.41
N ALA A 72 0.73 6.06 25.73
CA ALA A 72 2.07 6.04 26.33
C ALA A 72 2.53 7.45 26.70
N GLN A 73 2.27 8.44 25.85
CA GLN A 73 2.62 9.84 26.07
C GLN A 73 1.81 10.44 27.21
N ASP A 74 0.49 10.23 27.23
CA ASP A 74 -0.39 10.69 28.31
C ASP A 74 0.11 10.14 29.65
N ARG A 75 0.41 8.83 29.72
CA ARG A 75 0.92 8.23 30.94
C ARG A 75 2.30 8.78 31.35
N TRP A 76 3.17 9.05 30.39
CA TRP A 76 4.46 9.68 30.66
C TRP A 76 4.30 11.10 31.21
N GLN A 77 3.37 11.89 30.67
CA GLN A 77 3.08 13.22 31.19
C GLN A 77 2.51 13.14 32.61
N GLU A 78 1.57 12.23 32.88
CA GLU A 78 1.04 12.01 34.23
C GLU A 78 2.15 11.70 35.24
N LEU A 79 3.06 10.78 34.90
CA LEU A 79 4.17 10.41 35.77
C LEU A 79 5.11 11.59 36.01
N ARG A 80 5.42 12.35 34.97
CA ARG A 80 6.28 13.53 35.09
C ARG A 80 5.65 14.63 35.93
N LEU A 81 4.34 14.87 35.78
CA LEU A 81 3.60 15.84 36.60
C LEU A 81 3.49 15.39 38.06
N ALA A 82 3.41 14.08 38.32
CA ALA A 82 3.39 13.53 39.67
C ALA A 82 4.75 13.66 40.39
N GLY A 83 5.86 13.78 39.66
CA GLY A 83 7.21 13.98 40.21
C GLY A 83 7.74 12.82 41.07
N GLN A 84 6.98 11.74 41.21
CA GLN A 84 7.30 10.57 42.02
C GLN A 84 7.93 9.48 41.17
N VAL A 85 8.83 8.71 41.77
CA VAL A 85 9.44 7.55 41.11
C VAL A 85 8.32 6.58 40.68
N PRO A 86 8.24 6.21 39.40
CA PRO A 86 7.20 5.34 38.90
C PRO A 86 7.39 3.94 39.46
N GLN A 87 6.29 3.33 39.87
CA GLN A 87 6.26 1.94 40.29
C GLN A 87 5.74 1.07 39.15
N GLU A 88 5.94 -0.25 39.28
CA GLU A 88 5.30 -1.19 38.37
C GLU A 88 3.78 -1.07 38.48
N ALA A 89 3.14 -0.83 37.34
CA ALA A 89 1.72 -0.58 37.30
C ALA A 89 1.13 -0.92 35.93
N ARG A 90 -0.16 -1.22 35.92
CA ARG A 90 -0.94 -1.43 34.69
C ARG A 90 -2.09 -0.45 34.69
N GLN A 91 -2.14 0.41 33.69
CA GLN A 91 -3.16 1.45 33.56
C GLN A 91 -3.98 1.22 32.30
N ARG A 92 -5.31 1.31 32.42
CA ARG A 92 -6.21 1.29 31.25
C ARG A 92 -6.23 2.66 30.60
N CYS A 93 -6.14 2.68 29.27
CA CYS A 93 -6.29 3.88 28.46
C CYS A 93 -7.40 3.64 27.43
N LEU A 94 -8.39 4.53 27.41
CA LEU A 94 -9.53 4.47 26.50
C LEU A 94 -9.37 5.58 25.46
N GLN A 95 -9.24 5.20 24.18
CA GLN A 95 -9.14 6.15 23.08
C GLN A 95 -10.31 5.90 22.12
N GLY A 96 -11.39 6.67 22.32
CA GLY A 96 -12.66 6.46 21.62
C GLY A 96 -13.22 5.06 21.89
N ARG A 97 -13.29 4.23 20.85
CA ARG A 97 -13.79 2.84 20.94
C ARG A 97 -12.67 1.82 21.24
N SER A 98 -11.41 2.23 21.15
CA SER A 98 -10.26 1.34 21.35
C SER A 98 -9.84 1.34 22.82
N ARG A 99 -9.52 0.15 23.33
CA ARG A 99 -9.10 -0.05 24.71
C ARG A 99 -7.68 -0.60 24.74
N PHE A 100 -6.82 0.09 25.48
CA PHE A 100 -5.41 -0.22 25.61
C PHE A 100 -5.03 -0.42 27.07
N LEU A 101 -4.00 -1.23 27.29
CA LEU A 101 -3.35 -1.41 28.58
C LEU A 101 -1.92 -0.88 28.48
N VAL A 102 -1.59 0.09 29.32
CA VAL A 102 -0.25 0.64 29.50
C VAL A 102 0.41 -0.11 30.65
N LEU A 103 1.44 -0.89 30.32
CA LEU A 103 2.28 -1.60 31.28
C LEU A 103 3.51 -0.74 31.58
N GLN A 104 3.74 -0.50 32.86
CA GLN A 104 4.84 0.32 33.37
C GLN A 104 5.82 -0.63 34.04
N HIS A 105 7.07 -0.61 33.57
CA HIS A 105 8.15 -1.38 34.16
C HIS A 105 9.33 -0.45 34.42
N LEU A 106 9.85 -0.48 35.65
CA LEU A 106 11.05 0.26 36.03
C LEU A 106 12.23 -0.71 36.02
N GLY A 107 13.12 -0.52 35.05
CA GLY A 107 14.39 -1.22 34.97
C GLY A 107 15.56 -0.31 35.33
N THR A 108 16.76 -0.84 35.14
CA THR A 108 18.02 -0.11 35.30
C THR A 108 18.72 -0.08 33.95
N GLY A 109 19.08 1.12 33.48
CA GLY A 109 19.85 1.29 32.25
C GLY A 109 21.30 0.83 32.41
N ALA A 110 22.03 0.75 31.30
CA ALA A 110 23.43 0.30 31.28
C ALA A 110 24.34 1.16 32.19
N ASP A 111 24.02 2.43 32.36
CA ASP A 111 24.76 3.39 33.19
C ASP A 111 24.33 3.38 34.67
N GLY A 112 23.49 2.43 35.09
CA GLY A 112 22.94 2.36 36.45
C GLY A 112 21.80 3.34 36.73
N GLN A 113 21.44 4.19 35.76
CA GLN A 113 20.31 5.12 35.89
C GLN A 113 18.97 4.38 35.80
N PRO A 114 17.95 4.76 36.59
CA PRO A 114 16.63 4.13 36.49
C PRO A 114 16.02 4.41 35.11
N GLN A 115 15.46 3.39 34.48
CA GLN A 115 14.89 3.44 33.15
C GLN A 115 13.43 3.02 33.21
N LEU A 116 12.53 3.89 32.76
CA LEU A 116 11.11 3.59 32.66
C LEU A 116 10.79 3.05 31.27
N GLU A 117 10.25 1.84 31.22
CA GLU A 117 9.63 1.27 30.03
C GLU A 117 8.10 1.34 30.13
N LEU A 118 7.49 2.03 29.17
CA LEU A 118 6.05 2.04 28.93
C LEU A 118 5.75 1.20 27.71
N SER A 119 5.08 0.07 27.90
CA SER A 119 4.60 -0.76 26.79
C SER A 119 3.07 -0.74 26.72
N VAL A 120 2.53 -0.55 25.53
CA VAL A 120 1.09 -0.41 25.30
C VAL A 120 0.62 -1.56 24.44
N VAL A 121 -0.33 -2.33 24.97
CA VAL A 121 -0.94 -3.49 24.31
C VAL A 121 -2.42 -3.23 24.07
N ALA A 122 -2.97 -3.80 23.00
CA ALA A 122 -4.42 -3.83 22.82
C ALA A 122 -5.04 -4.74 23.88
N GLU A 123 -6.11 -4.28 24.55
CA GLU A 123 -6.78 -5.08 25.60
C GLU A 123 -7.34 -6.40 25.03
N GLN A 124 -7.85 -6.37 23.79
CA GLN A 124 -8.40 -7.54 23.11
C GLN A 124 -7.32 -8.49 22.59
N SER A 125 -6.07 -8.04 22.46
CA SER A 125 -4.95 -8.83 21.94
C SER A 125 -3.65 -8.49 22.69
N PRO A 126 -3.51 -8.93 23.95
CA PRO A 126 -2.43 -8.48 24.82
C PRO A 126 -1.04 -8.94 24.38
N ARG A 127 -0.96 -9.92 23.47
CA ARG A 127 0.30 -10.50 22.99
C ARG A 127 1.08 -9.58 22.06
N GLN A 128 0.42 -8.62 21.43
CA GLN A 128 1.07 -7.69 20.51
C GLN A 128 1.22 -6.32 21.18
N SER A 129 2.47 -5.94 21.47
CA SER A 129 2.80 -4.57 21.83
C SER A 129 2.65 -3.68 20.60
N LEU A 130 1.77 -2.69 20.69
CA LEU A 130 1.50 -1.72 19.63
C LEU A 130 2.50 -0.56 19.70
N ALA A 131 2.90 -0.17 20.91
CA ALA A 131 3.86 0.88 21.15
C ALA A 131 4.73 0.53 22.37
N ARG A 132 6.02 0.84 22.29
CA ARG A 132 6.96 0.78 23.41
C ARG A 132 7.74 2.09 23.45
N MET A 133 7.86 2.67 24.63
CA MET A 133 8.63 3.86 24.89
C MET A 133 9.55 3.60 26.09
N GLN A 134 10.85 3.76 25.88
CA GLN A 134 11.86 3.62 26.93
C GLN A 134 12.47 4.99 27.17
N LEU A 135 12.48 5.43 28.43
CA LEU A 135 12.93 6.77 28.81
C LEU A 135 13.80 6.65 30.05
N PRO A 136 14.92 7.38 30.13
CA PRO A 136 15.63 7.53 31.39
C PRO A 136 14.70 8.22 32.38
N TRP A 137 14.54 7.63 33.55
CA TRP A 137 13.83 8.27 34.64
C TRP A 137 14.80 9.20 35.35
N THR A 138 14.74 10.49 35.06
CA THR A 138 15.37 11.50 35.88
C THR A 138 14.29 12.12 36.74
N ALA A 139 14.41 11.99 38.07
CA ALA A 139 13.72 12.92 38.95
C ALA A 139 14.22 14.31 38.56
N THR A 140 13.32 15.20 38.20
CA THR A 140 13.72 16.60 37.95
C THR A 140 14.33 17.16 39.23
N PRO A 141 15.40 17.98 39.14
CA PRO A 141 15.99 18.61 40.31
C PRO A 141 15.04 19.58 41.01
#